data_AF-I0GXH5-F1
#
_entry.id   AF-I0GXH5-F1
#
_cell.length_a   1.000
_cell.length_b   1.000
_cell.length_c   1.000
_cell.angle_alpha   90.00
_cell.angle_beta   90.00
_cell.angle_gamma   90.00
#
_symmetry.space_group_name_H-M   'P 1'
#
loop_
_entity.id
_entity.type
_entity.pdbx_description
1 polymer ?
#
loop_
_entity_poly.entity_id
_entity_poly.type
_entity_poly.pdbx_seq_one_letter_code
_entity_poly.pdbx_strand_id
1 'polypeptide(L)' 'MIVADLHSEYGIDVDDRALMRRRSWRWLQIRIEGLVLTKSRLSRALNPPE' A
#
# COMPACT_ATOMS: atom_id res chain seq x y z
N MET A 1 3.07 8.61 0.35
CA MET A 1 3.73 7.68 1.30
C MET A 1 2.88 6.43 1.38
N ILE A 2 3.50 5.25 1.39
CA ILE A 2 2.87 3.92 1.26
C ILE A 2 1.57 3.77 2.07
N VAL A 3 1.54 4.23 3.32
CA VAL A 3 0.36 4.19 4.21
C VAL A 3 -0.88 4.85 3.60
N ALA A 4 -0.73 6.06 3.06
CA ALA A 4 -1.85 6.80 2.46
C ALA A 4 -2.39 6.12 1.21
N ASP A 5 -1.52 5.45 0.44
CA ASP A 5 -1.92 4.74 -0.77
C ASP A 5 -2.52 3.35 -0.44
N LEU A 6 -2.08 2.68 0.63
CA LEU A 6 -2.76 1.51 1.18
C LEU A 6 -4.19 1.84 1.61
N HIS A 7 -4.38 3.00 2.23
CA HIS A 7 -5.70 3.47 2.61
C HIS A 7 -6.56 3.85 1.38
N SER A 8 -6.02 4.63 0.43
CA SER A 8 -6.81 5.09 -0.73
C SER A 8 -7.10 4.00 -1.76
N GLU A 9 -6.13 3.14 -2.07
CA GLU A 9 -6.27 2.13 -3.14
C GLU A 9 -6.87 0.82 -2.63
N TYR A 10 -6.68 0.50 -1.34
CA TYR A 10 -7.11 -0.79 -0.77
C TYR A 10 -8.00 -0.68 0.46
N GLY A 11 -8.26 0.51 1.00
CA GLY A 11 -9.03 0.69 2.24
C GLY A 11 -8.32 0.09 3.46
N ILE A 12 -6.99 -0.06 3.40
CA ILE A 12 -6.21 -0.65 4.49
C ILE A 12 -5.75 0.47 5.41
N ASP A 13 -6.26 0.44 6.64
CA ASP A 13 -5.73 1.21 7.75
C ASP A 13 -4.64 0.40 8.46
N VAL A 14 -3.39 0.89 8.44
CA VAL A 14 -2.25 0.27 9.14
C VAL A 14 -2.25 0.56 10.64
N ASP A 15 -2.99 1.58 11.09
CA ASP A 15 -3.16 1.87 12.52
C ASP A 15 -4.21 0.92 13.17
N ASP A 16 -5.02 0.22 12.37
CA ASP A 16 -5.85 -0.90 12.84
C ASP A 16 -4.97 -2.10 13.25
N ARG A 17 -4.60 -2.11 14.53
CA ARG A 17 -3.82 -3.18 15.16
C ARG A 17 -4.51 -4.54 15.09
N ALA A 18 -5.85 -4.58 15.08
CA ALA A 18 -6.56 -5.85 15.00
C ALA A 18 -6.44 -6.44 13.59
N LEU A 19 -6.56 -5.62 12.54
CA LEU A 19 -6.28 -6.03 11.17
C LEU A 19 -4.84 -6.50 11.01
N MET A 20 -3.87 -5.69 11.47
CA MET A 20 -2.44 -5.99 11.32
C MET A 20 -2.01 -7.27 12.06
N ARG A 21 -2.64 -7.61 13.19
CA ARG A 21 -2.38 -8.87 13.90
C ARG A 21 -3.02 -10.10 13.24
N ARG A 22 -4.15 -9.93 12.52
CA ARG A 22 -4.88 -11.03 11.86
C ARG A 22 -4.29 -11.41 10.51
N ARG A 23 -3.53 -10.53 9.88
CA ARG A 23 -2.94 -10.73 8.55
C ARG A 23 -1.46 -11.06 8.66
N SER A 24 -0.97 -11.90 7.77
CA SER A 24 0.46 -12.22 7.70
C SER A 24 1.24 -11.07 7.07
N TRP A 25 2.54 -11.01 7.36
CA TRP A 25 3.44 -10.07 6.69
C TRP A 25 3.39 -10.22 5.16
N ARG A 26 3.35 -11.45 4.65
CA ARG A 26 3.25 -11.72 3.21
C ARG A 26 2.00 -11.10 2.57
N TRP A 27 0.87 -11.06 3.29
CA TRP A 27 -0.33 -10.39 2.80
C TRP A 27 -0.11 -8.88 2.61
N LEU A 28 0.54 -8.23 3.58
CA LEU A 28 0.84 -6.80 3.51
C LEU A 28 1.88 -6.50 2.42
N GLN A 29 2.93 -7.32 2.33
CA GLN A 29 3.98 -7.19 1.32
C GLN A 29 3.41 -7.18 -0.11
N ILE A 30 2.53 -8.15 -0.45
CA ILE A 30 1.91 -8.22 -1.78
C ILE A 30 1.10 -6.95 -2.09
N ARG A 31 0.47 -6.32 -1.09
CA ARG A 31 -0.26 -5.07 -1.30
C ARG A 31 0.66 -3.87 -1.49
N ILE A 32 1.79 -3.82 -0.79
CA ILE A 32 2.81 -2.79 -1.01
C ILE A 32 3.41 -2.94 -2.42
N GLU A 33 3.75 -4.15 -2.85
CA GLU A 33 4.23 -4.42 -4.21
C GLU A 33 3.17 -4.04 -5.26
N GLY A 34 1.90 -4.35 -4.99
CA GLY A 34 0.78 -3.95 -5.83
C GLY A 34 0.67 -2.43 -6.02
N LEU A 35 1.00 -1.62 -5.00
CA LEU A 35 1.01 -0.15 -5.12
C LEU A 35 2.02 0.36 -6.15
N VAL A 36 3.11 -0.36 -6.40
CA VAL A 36 4.10 0.00 -7.42
C VAL A 36 3.53 -0.21 -8.82
N LEU A 37 2.71 -1.25 -8.98
CA LEU A 37 2.12 -1.66 -10.27
C LEU A 37 0.84 -0.88 -10.62
N THR A 38 0.16 -0.28 -9.64
CA THR A 38 -1.03 0.55 -9.87
C THR A 38 -0.67 2.02 -10.09
N LYS A 39 -1.61 2.83 -10.60
CA LYS A 39 -1.43 4.30 -10.78
C LYS A 39 -1.50 5.07 -9.44
N SER A 40 -0.84 4.56 -8.40
CA SER A 40 -0.78 5.18 -7.07
C SER A 40 0.17 6.38 -7.05
N ARG A 41 0.13 7.16 -5.96
CA ARG A 41 1.11 8.24 -5.75
C ARG A 41 2.52 7.69 -5.62
N LEU A 42 2.68 6.54 -4.95
CA LEU A 42 3.94 5.81 -4.89
C LEU A 42 4.48 5.47 -6.28
N SER A 43 3.65 4.96 -7.18
CA SER A 43 4.07 4.61 -8.54
C SER A 43 4.53 5.83 -9.34
N ARG A 44 3.81 6.97 -9.24
CA ARG A 44 4.24 8.23 -9.87
C ARG A 44 5.51 8.82 -9.27
N ALA A 45 5.71 8.69 -7.96
CA ALA A 45 6.93 9.15 -7.31
C ALA A 45 8.15 8.34 -7.74
N LEU A 46 7.97 7.04 -8.02
CA LEU A 46 9.02 6.15 -8.50
C LEU A 46 9.23 6.22 -10.02
N ASN A 47 8.19 6.63 -10.77
CA ASN A 47 8.23 6.81 -12.22
C ASN A 47 7.72 8.22 -12.59
N PRO A 48 8.51 9.27 -12.32
CA PRO A 48 8.11 10.64 -12.65
C PRO A 48 7.98 10.79 -14.17
N PRO A 49 6.92 11.43 -14.69
CA PRO A 49 6.84 11.77 -16.10
C PRO A 49 7.93 12.80 -16.46
N GLU A 50 8.50 12.66 -17.66
CA GLU A 50 9.43 13.64 -18.26
C GLU A 50 8.77 15.01 -18.46
#